data_AF-A0A094KT70-F1
#
_entry.id   AF-A0A094KT70-F1
#
_cell.length_a   1.000
_cell.length_b   1.000
_cell.length_c   1.000
_cell.angle_alpha   90.00
_cell.angle_beta   90.00
_cell.angle_gamma   90.00
#
_symmetry.space_group_name_H-M   'P 1'
#
loop_
_entity.id
_entity.type
_entity.pdbx_description
1 polymer ?
#
loop_
_entity_poly.entity_id
_entity_poly.type
_entity_poly.pdbx_seq_one_letter_code
_entity_poly.pdbx_strand_id
1 'polypeptide(L)'
;NFIYLSIYLSIYLSIYLSIYLSIYLSIYLSIYLSIYLSIYLSIYLSIYLSIYLSIYLSIYLSIYLSIYLSIYLSIYLSIYLSIYLSIYLSIYLSIYLSIYLSIYL
;
A
#
# COMPACT_ATOMS: atom_id res chain seq x y z
N ASN A 1 -50.26 -55.93 -1.96
CA ASN A 1 -49.10 -55.96 -1.05
C ASN A 1 -47.82 -55.41 -1.67
N PHE A 2 -47.28 -55.98 -2.75
CA PHE A 2 -46.03 -55.49 -3.35
C PHE A 2 -46.06 -54.02 -3.81
N ILE A 3 -47.16 -53.57 -4.42
CA ILE A 3 -47.31 -52.19 -4.90
C ILE A 3 -47.32 -51.17 -3.75
N TYR A 4 -47.97 -51.50 -2.63
CA TYR A 4 -48.00 -50.60 -1.47
C TYR A 4 -46.62 -50.51 -0.80
N LEU A 5 -45.92 -51.64 -0.69
CA LEU A 5 -44.55 -51.69 -0.17
C LEU A 5 -43.58 -50.91 -1.07
N SER A 6 -43.70 -51.02 -2.39
CA SER A 6 -42.83 -50.30 -3.32
C SER A 6 -43.06 -48.79 -3.29
N ILE A 7 -44.31 -48.34 -3.16
CA ILE A 7 -44.66 -46.93 -3.02
C ILE A 7 -44.17 -46.37 -1.67
N TYR A 8 -44.38 -47.11 -0.58
CA TYR A 8 -43.89 -46.69 0.74
C TYR A 8 -42.37 -46.55 0.75
N LEU A 9 -41.65 -47.55 0.23
CA LEU A 9 -40.20 -47.54 0.18
C LEU A 9 -39.66 -46.41 -0.70
N SER A 10 -40.28 -46.14 -1.86
CA SER A 10 -39.85 -45.08 -2.77
C SER A 10 -40.06 -43.69 -2.17
N ILE A 11 -41.19 -43.46 -1.50
CA ILE A 11 -41.47 -42.19 -0.82
C ILE A 11 -40.54 -42.01 0.37
N TYR A 12 -40.38 -43.03 1.22
CA TYR A 12 -39.47 -42.94 2.37
C TYR A 12 -38.03 -42.68 1.93
N LEU A 13 -37.53 -43.43 0.95
CA LEU A 13 -36.17 -43.27 0.46
C LEU A 13 -35.98 -41.91 -0.21
N SER A 14 -36.91 -41.48 -1.05
CA SER A 14 -36.79 -40.17 -1.73
C SER A 14 -36.80 -39.00 -0.75
N ILE A 15 -37.68 -39.03 0.27
CA ILE A 15 -37.74 -37.99 1.29
C ILE A 15 -36.48 -38.02 2.16
N TYR A 16 -36.09 -39.20 2.65
CA TYR A 16 -34.91 -39.32 3.49
C TYR A 16 -33.65 -38.87 2.75
N LEU A 17 -33.44 -39.34 1.51
CA LEU A 17 -32.27 -39.00 0.72
C LEU A 17 -32.27 -37.52 0.34
N SER A 18 -33.41 -36.95 -0.08
CA SER A 18 -33.49 -35.54 -0.45
C SER A 18 -33.21 -34.63 0.74
N ILE A 19 -33.79 -34.89 1.90
CA ILE A 19 -33.59 -34.09 3.11
C ILE A 19 -32.16 -34.24 3.61
N TYR A 20 -31.69 -35.49 3.77
CA TYR A 20 -30.35 -35.73 4.28
C TYR A 20 -29.28 -35.12 3.37
N LEU A 21 -29.38 -35.37 2.06
CA LEU A 21 -28.42 -34.85 1.09
C LEU A 21 -28.49 -33.33 1.00
N SER A 22 -29.69 -32.73 0.93
CA SER A 22 -29.81 -31.27 0.83
C SER A 22 -29.29 -30.56 2.07
N ILE A 23 -29.61 -31.04 3.26
CA ILE A 23 -29.15 -30.44 4.52
C ILE A 23 -27.65 -30.65 4.68
N TYR A 24 -27.17 -31.88 4.53
CA TYR A 24 -25.75 -32.16 4.68
C TYR A 24 -24.91 -31.38 3.67
N LEU A 25 -25.30 -31.40 2.39
CA LEU A 25 -24.56 -30.70 1.34
C LEU A 25 -24.63 -29.19 1.53
N SER A 26 -25.80 -28.62 1.85
CA SER A 26 -25.93 -27.17 2.06
C SER A 26 -25.11 -26.69 3.26
N ILE A 27 -25.17 -27.39 4.39
CA ILE A 27 -24.42 -27.03 5.60
C ILE A 27 -22.93 -27.21 5.36
N TYR A 28 -22.52 -28.38 4.87
CA TYR A 28 -21.10 -28.65 4.63
C TYR A 28 -20.51 -27.68 3.63
N LEU A 29 -21.18 -27.47 2.49
CA LEU A 29 -20.69 -26.58 1.45
C LEU A 29 -20.70 -25.13 1.92
N SER A 30 -21.77 -24.66 2.58
CA SER A 30 -21.84 -23.27 3.05
C SER A 30 -20.77 -22.98 4.10
N ILE A 31 -20.61 -23.85 5.09
CA ILE A 31 -19.61 -23.67 6.16
C ILE A 31 -18.20 -23.79 5.60
N TYR A 32 -17.92 -24.86 4.86
CA TYR A 32 -16.59 -25.08 4.31
C TYR A 32 -16.20 -23.95 3.35
N LEU A 33 -17.08 -23.60 2.40
CA LEU A 33 -16.81 -22.55 1.43
C LEU A 33 -16.71 -21.18 2.10
N SER A 34 -17.61 -20.84 3.03
CA SER A 34 -17.56 -19.54 3.71
C SER A 34 -16.31 -19.39 4.56
N ILE A 35 -15.95 -20.39 5.36
CA ILE A 35 -14.77 -20.34 6.22
C ILE A 35 -13.50 -20.36 5.37
N TYR A 36 -13.39 -21.31 4.44
CA TYR A 36 -12.19 -21.41 3.59
C TYR A 36 -11.99 -20.16 2.76
N LEU A 37 -13.04 -19.68 2.08
CA LEU A 37 -12.96 -18.49 1.24
C LEU A 37 -12.71 -17.24 2.08
N SER A 38 -13.39 -17.05 3.21
CA SER A 38 -13.19 -15.87 4.05
C SER A 38 -11.79 -15.82 4.63
N ILE A 39 -11.28 -16.93 5.17
CA ILE A 39 -9.94 -17.00 5.75
C ILE A 39 -8.89 -16.84 4.65
N TYR A 40 -8.98 -17.62 3.58
CA TYR A 40 -8.01 -17.55 2.50
C TYR A 40 -7.99 -16.17 1.85
N LEU A 41 -9.15 -15.62 1.50
CA LEU A 41 -9.24 -14.31 0.87
C LEU A 41 -8.79 -13.20 1.82
N SER A 42 -9.21 -13.21 3.09
CA SER A 42 -8.82 -12.17 4.04
C SER A 42 -7.32 -12.19 4.32
N ILE A 43 -6.73 -13.36 4.57
CA ILE A 43 -5.30 -13.50 4.83
C ILE A 43 -4.50 -13.15 3.58
N TYR A 44 -4.82 -13.76 2.44
CA TYR A 44 -4.09 -13.53 1.21
C TYR A 44 -4.17 -12.07 0.78
N LEU A 45 -5.38 -11.49 0.77
CA LEU A 45 -5.58 -10.10 0.36
C LEU A 45 -4.94 -9.13 1.36
N SER A 46 -5.09 -9.35 2.67
CA SER A 46 -4.48 -8.46 3.67
C SER A 46 -2.95 -8.48 3.62
N ILE A 47 -2.34 -9.67 3.51
CA ILE A 47 -0.89 -9.81 3.41
C ILE A 47 -0.40 -9.22 2.10
N TYR A 48 -1.00 -9.62 0.98
CA TYR A 48 -0.58 -9.14 -0.34
C TYR A 48 -0.71 -7.63 -0.43
N LEU A 49 -1.86 -7.07 -0.05
CA LEU A 49 -2.11 -5.63 -0.11
C LEU A 49 -1.21 -4.87 0.85
N SER A 50 -1.05 -5.34 2.10
CA SER A 50 -0.19 -4.66 3.08
C SER A 50 1.27 -4.65 2.64
N ILE A 51 1.80 -5.79 2.19
CA ILE A 51 3.19 -5.91 1.74
C ILE A 51 3.40 -5.10 0.47
N TYR A 52 2.56 -5.30 -0.55
CA TYR A 52 2.70 -4.60 -1.81
C TYR A 52 2.57 -3.09 -1.63
N LEU A 53 1.54 -2.62 -0.91
CA LEU A 53 1.32 -1.20 -0.70
C LEU A 53 2.42 -0.59 0.18
N SER A 54 2.83 -1.25 1.26
CA SER A 54 3.89 -0.73 2.13
C SER A 54 5.22 -0.63 1.40
N ILE A 55 5.62 -1.66 0.66
CA ILE A 55 6.87 -1.67 -0.09
C ILE A 55 6.81 -0.65 -1.22
N TYR A 56 5.76 -0.68 -2.04
CA TYR A 56 5.63 0.25 -3.15
C TYR A 56 5.59 1.70 -2.68
N LEU A 57 4.77 2.01 -1.68
CA LEU A 57 4.63 3.36 -1.14
C LEU A 57 5.92 3.81 -0.46
N SER A 58 6.56 2.96 0.36
CA SER A 58 7.81 3.32 1.04
C SER A 58 8.92 3.60 0.06
N ILE A 59 9.14 2.72 -0.92
CA ILE A 59 10.19 2.88 -1.94
C ILE A 59 9.90 4.10 -2.80
N TYR A 60 8.68 4.22 -3.33
CA TYR A 60 8.32 5.32 -4.21
C TYR A 60 8.45 6.65 -3.48
N LEU A 61 7.89 6.76 -2.27
CA LEU A 61 7.95 7.97 -1.48
C LEU A 61 9.39 8.28 -1.04
N SER A 62 10.16 7.28 -0.59
CA SER A 62 11.54 7.51 -0.14
C SER A 62 12.43 7.96 -1.29
N ILE A 63 12.33 7.31 -2.45
CA ILE A 63 13.15 7.64 -3.61
C ILE A 63 12.72 9.00 -4.17
N TYR A 64 11.42 9.19 -4.42
CA TYR A 64 10.92 10.43 -4.99
C TYR A 64 11.24 11.62 -4.08
N LEU A 65 10.93 11.51 -2.78
CA LEU A 65 11.18 12.59 -1.82
C LEU A 65 12.67 12.83 -1.64
N SER A 66 13.50 11.79 -1.50
CA SER A 66 14.95 11.98 -1.32
C SER A 66 15.60 12.61 -2.54
N ILE A 67 15.27 12.15 -3.75
CA ILE A 67 15.83 12.70 -4.98
C ILE A 67 15.33 14.13 -5.19
N TYR A 68 14.02 14.34 -5.10
CA TYR A 68 13.45 15.67 -5.33
C TYR A 68 13.97 16.68 -4.30
N LEU A 69 13.96 16.33 -3.02
CA LEU A 69 14.43 17.21 -1.95
C LEU A 69 15.94 17.45 -2.06
N SER A 70 16.74 16.41 -2.30
CA SER A 70 18.20 16.56 -2.40
C SER A 70 18.60 17.42 -3.61
N ILE A 71 18.00 17.20 -4.77
CA ILE A 71 18.28 17.98 -5.98
C ILE A 71 17.79 19.41 -5.79
N TYR A 72 16.54 19.59 -5.38
CA TYR A 72 15.97 20.93 -5.20
C TYR A 72 16.75 21.73 -4.16
N LEU A 73 17.02 21.14 -2.98
CA LEU A 73 17.74 21.81 -1.91
C LEU A 73 19.19 22.09 -2.31
N SER A 74 19.90 21.12 -2.91
CA SER A 74 21.30 21.31 -3.31
C SER A 74 21.44 22.40 -4.38
N ILE A 75 20.60 22.39 -5.40
CA ILE A 75 20.62 23.37 -6.48
C ILE A 75 20.21 24.75 -5.93
N TYR A 76 19.09 24.82 -5.22
CA TYR A 76 18.60 26.09 -4.69
C TYR A 76 19.60 26.70 -3.71
N LEU A 77 20.09 25.91 -2.75
CA LEU A 77 21.04 26.39 -1.75
C LEU A 77 22.39 26.75 -2.40
N SER A 78 22.91 25.93 -3.32
CA SER A 78 24.19 26.24 -3.98
C SER A 78 24.10 27.52 -4.81
N ILE A 79 23.05 27.69 -5.61
CA ILE A 79 22.85 28.89 -6.42
C ILE A 79 22.62 30.10 -5.53
N TYR A 80 21.69 30.01 -4.58
CA TYR A 80 21.38 31.13 -3.69
C TYR A 80 22.60 31.54 -2.87
N LEU A 81 23.27 30.59 -2.23
CA LEU A 81 24.43 30.88 -1.39
C LEU A 81 25.61 31.38 -2.22
N SER A 82 25.91 30.77 -3.37
CA SER A 82 27.03 31.21 -4.21
C SER A 82 26.80 32.62 -4.76
N ILE A 83 25.61 32.91 -5.29
CA ILE A 83 25.29 34.23 -5.83
C ILE A 83 25.24 35.27 -4.71
N TYR A 84 24.49 35.00 -3.64
CA TYR A 84 24.33 35.95 -2.55
C TYR A 84 25.67 36.22 -1.87
N LEU A 85 26.42 35.19 -1.51
CA LEU A 85 27.70 35.35 -0.83
C LEU A 85 28.73 36.00 -1.74
N SER A 86 28.85 35.60 -3.00
CA SER A 86 29.83 36.19 -3.92
C SER A 86 29.54 37.66 -4.16
N ILE A 87 28.29 38.03 -4.44
CA ILE A 87 27.91 39.42 -4.72
C ILE A 87 28.04 40.25 -3.44
N TYR A 88 27.43 39.80 -2.34
CA TYR A 88 27.44 40.56 -1.09
C TYR A 88 28.86 40.74 -0.57
N LEU A 89 29.65 39.66 -0.49
CA LEU A 89 31.01 39.72 0.05
C LEU A 89 31.92 40.52 -0.87
N SER A 90 31.86 40.33 -2.20
CA SER A 90 32.73 41.06 -3.12
C SER A 90 32.44 42.56 -3.10
N ILE A 91 31.16 42.96 -3.13
CA ILE A 91 30.77 44.37 -3.12
C ILE A 91 31.08 44.99 -1.75
N TYR A 92 30.66 44.35 -0.66
CA TYR A 92 30.87 44.89 0.67
C TYR A 92 32.36 45.00 1.01
N LEU A 93 33.14 43.94 0.75
CA LEU A 93 34.57 43.93 1.04
C LEU A 93 35.33 44.92 0.16
N SER A 94 35.03 45.01 -1.13
CA SER A 94 35.70 45.96 -2.03
C SER A 94 35.42 47.41 -1.65
N ILE A 95 34.17 47.74 -1.34
CA ILE A 95 33.78 49.08 -0.89
C ILE A 95 34.43 49.40 0.45
N TYR A 96 34.33 48.49 1.43
CA TYR A 96 34.91 48.71 2.75
C TYR A 96 36.42 48.89 2.69
N LEU A 97 37.11 48.00 1.97
CA LEU A 97 38.57 48.03 1.85
C LEU A 97 39.05 49.27 1.09
N SER A 98 38.37 49.67 0.01
CA SER A 98 38.72 50.88 -0.74
C SER A 98 38.56 52.15 0.10
N ILE A 99 37.46 52.27 0.85
CA ILE A 99 37.24 53.39 1.76
C ILE A 99 38.30 53.39 2.86
N TYR A 100 38.56 52.25 3.49
CA TYR A 100 39.55 52.13 4.55
C TYR A 100 40.95 52.54 4.06
N LEU A 101 41.41 52.00 2.92
CA LEU A 101 42.70 52.39 2.36
C LEU A 101 42.75 53.88 2.00
N SER A 102 41.67 54.47 1.48
CA SER A 102 41.67 55.90 1.11
C SER A 102 41.72 56.86 2.31
N ILE A 103 41.37 56.38 3.51
CA ILE A 103 41.33 57.20 4.73
C ILE A 103 42.60 57.04 5.55
N TYR A 104 43.12 55.81 5.64
CA TYR A 104 44.22 55.45 6.54
C TYR A 104 45.58 55.28 5.86
N LEU A 105 45.63 55.29 4.53
CA LEU A 105 46.85 55.28 3.73
C LEU A 105 46.96 56.58 2.93
#